data_AF-A0A6V7ITY6-F1
#
_entry.id   AF-A0A6V7ITY6-F1
#
_cell.length_a   1.000
_cell.length_b   1.000
_cell.length_c   1.000
_cell.angle_alpha   90.00
_cell.angle_beta   90.00
_cell.angle_gamma   90.00
#
_symmetry.space_group_name_H-M   'P 1'
#
loop_
_entity.id
_entity.type
_entity.pdbx_description
1 polymer ?
#
loop_
_entity_poly.entity_id
_entity_poly.type
_entity_poly.pdbx_seq_one_letter_code
_entity_poly.pdbx_strand_id
1 'polypeptide(L)'
;CSASCCKKHKEIACQPPKQEEKSPEEPHKSQHYDFPTEDTVPLEKLRLLRDSEEVKDCLNNPHVRDIVKAILSDRDPTKAIALAMTEPIFVELANACLKVVESQDDATNVT
;
A
#
# COMPACT_ATOMS: atom_id res chain seq x y z
N CYS A 1 -16.98 -29.04 12.02
CA CYS A 1 -16.70 -30.26 12.80
C CYS A 1 -18.01 -30.87 13.31
N SER A 2 -18.29 -32.13 12.97
CA SER A 2 -19.46 -32.89 13.48
C SER A 2 -19.11 -33.74 14.71
N ALA A 3 -20.10 -34.32 15.39
CA ALA A 3 -19.92 -35.12 16.61
C ALA A 3 -19.01 -36.36 16.40
N SER A 4 -19.01 -36.93 15.19
CA SER A 4 -18.10 -38.01 14.77
C SER A 4 -16.66 -37.55 14.57
N CYS A 5 -16.44 -36.26 14.31
CA CYS A 5 -15.11 -35.65 14.21
C CYS A 5 -14.46 -35.54 15.61
N CYS A 6 -15.25 -35.19 16.63
CA CYS A 6 -14.78 -34.93 18.00
C CYS A 6 -14.05 -36.13 18.65
N LYS A 7 -14.48 -37.37 18.37
CA LYS A 7 -13.81 -38.57 18.90
C LYS A 7 -12.39 -38.74 18.33
N LYS A 8 -12.20 -38.43 17.04
CA LYS A 8 -10.88 -38.48 16.39
C LYS A 8 -9.97 -37.31 16.81
N HIS A 9 -10.54 -36.15 17.12
CA HIS A 9 -9.80 -35.01 17.71
C HIS A 9 -9.29 -35.27 19.13
N LYS A 10 -9.86 -36.24 19.85
CA LYS A 10 -9.44 -36.56 21.23
C LYS A 10 -8.24 -37.50 21.28
N GLU A 11 -8.04 -38.31 20.23
CA GLU A 11 -6.91 -39.23 20.08
C GLU A 11 -5.71 -38.59 19.35
N ILE A 12 -5.97 -37.55 18.54
CA ILE A 12 -4.96 -36.79 17.82
C ILE A 12 -5.02 -35.35 18.32
N ALA A 13 -3.99 -34.87 19.03
CA ALA A 13 -3.91 -33.49 19.47
C ALA A 13 -4.06 -32.54 18.29
N CYS A 14 -5.26 -32.01 18.10
CA CYS A 14 -5.60 -31.11 17.01
C CYS A 14 -4.98 -29.76 17.30
N GLN A 15 -3.82 -29.48 16.72
CA GLN A 15 -3.34 -28.10 16.66
C GLN A 15 -4.16 -27.36 15.60
N PRO A 16 -4.70 -26.16 15.90
CA PRO A 16 -5.21 -25.28 14.85
C PRO A 16 -4.07 -25.08 13.84
N PRO A 17 -4.36 -25.02 12.52
CA PRO A 17 -3.32 -24.79 11.52
C PRO A 17 -2.56 -23.53 11.94
N LYS A 18 -1.28 -23.72 12.25
CA LYS A 18 -0.36 -22.65 12.56
C LYS A 18 -0.41 -21.73 11.35
N GLN A 19 -0.98 -20.54 11.50
CA GLN A 19 -0.89 -19.52 10.48
C GLN A 19 0.61 -19.31 10.26
N GLU A 20 1.09 -19.72 9.09
CA GLU A 20 2.44 -19.42 8.64
C GLU A 20 2.56 -17.91 8.58
N GLU A 21 3.18 -17.35 9.62
CA GLU A 21 3.82 -16.05 9.51
C GLU A 21 4.82 -16.09 8.36
N LYS A 22 4.75 -15.02 7.56
CA LYS A 22 5.61 -14.69 6.42
C LYS A 22 5.28 -15.44 5.13
N SER A 23 4.35 -14.84 4.39
CA SER A 23 4.44 -14.86 2.93
C SER A 23 5.88 -14.49 2.54
N PRO A 24 6.51 -15.21 1.59
CA PRO A 24 7.80 -14.83 1.06
C PRO A 24 7.71 -13.39 0.56
N GLU A 25 8.47 -12.51 1.19
CA GLU A 25 8.82 -11.23 0.64
C GLU A 25 9.61 -11.56 -0.63
N GLU A 26 8.94 -11.44 -1.79
CA GLU A 26 9.57 -11.55 -3.10
C GLU A 26 10.85 -10.72 -3.08
N PRO A 27 11.94 -11.19 -3.74
CA PRO A 27 13.24 -10.55 -3.64
C PRO A 27 13.09 -9.07 -4.00
N HIS A 28 13.28 -8.20 -3.00
CA HIS A 28 13.31 -6.76 -3.17
C HIS A 28 14.36 -6.44 -4.24
N LYS A 29 13.93 -6.34 -5.50
CA LYS A 29 14.63 -5.58 -6.53
C LYS A 29 15.07 -4.30 -5.85
N SER A 30 16.36 -4.01 -5.92
CA SER A 30 16.95 -2.77 -5.43
C SER A 30 15.97 -1.63 -5.70
N GLN A 31 15.30 -1.16 -4.65
CA GLN A 31 14.34 -0.07 -4.76
C GLN A 31 15.21 1.16 -5.01
N HIS A 32 15.46 1.46 -6.27
CA HIS A 32 16.24 2.60 -6.69
C HIS A 32 15.64 3.09 -8.01
N TYR A 33 15.55 4.40 -8.17
CA TYR A 33 15.07 4.99 -9.40
C TYR A 33 16.15 4.89 -10.47
N ASP A 34 15.83 4.33 -11.62
CA ASP A 34 16.79 4.27 -12.73
C ASP A 34 17.10 5.67 -13.28
N PHE A 35 16.12 6.58 -13.21
CA PHE A 35 16.20 7.94 -13.75
C PHE A 35 15.53 8.95 -12.78
N PRO A 36 16.15 9.25 -11.62
CA PRO A 36 15.60 10.24 -10.69
C PRO A 36 15.71 11.65 -11.28
N THR A 37 14.71 12.47 -10.98
CA THR A 37 14.63 13.91 -11.28
C THR A 37 14.49 14.71 -9.98
N GLU A 38 14.53 16.05 -10.07
CA GLU A 38 14.28 16.93 -8.92
C GLU A 38 12.90 16.70 -8.29
N ASP A 39 11.90 16.31 -9.09
CA ASP A 39 10.54 15.99 -8.63
C ASP A 39 10.37 14.54 -8.11
N THR A 40 11.43 13.73 -8.13
CA THR A 40 11.34 12.33 -7.70
C THR A 40 11.38 12.22 -6.18
N VAL A 41 10.28 11.78 -5.57
CA VAL A 41 10.19 11.60 -4.11
C VAL A 41 11.14 10.48 -3.63
N PRO A 42 12.03 10.72 -2.66
CA PRO A 42 12.90 9.68 -2.10
C PRO A 42 12.10 8.53 -1.46
N LEU A 43 12.61 7.30 -1.60
CA LEU A 43 11.95 6.10 -1.09
C LEU A 43 11.73 6.11 0.42
N GLU A 44 12.67 6.68 1.18
CA GLU A 44 12.52 6.83 2.64
C GLU A 44 11.31 7.69 3.00
N LYS A 45 11.02 8.74 2.22
CA LYS A 45 9.80 9.54 2.40
C LYS A 45 8.56 8.77 1.99
N LEU A 46 8.61 8.03 0.87
CA LEU A 46 7.47 7.19 0.44
C LEU A 46 7.14 6.10 1.46
N ARG A 47 8.11 5.59 2.22
CA ARG A 47 7.86 4.64 3.30
C ARG A 47 6.94 5.21 4.38
N LEU A 48 6.95 6.52 4.62
CA LEU A 48 6.10 7.18 5.63
C LEU A 48 4.60 7.09 5.30
N LEU A 49 4.25 6.92 4.01
CA LEU A 49 2.86 6.74 3.59
C LEU A 49 2.19 5.55 4.28
N ARG A 50 2.97 4.51 4.63
CA ARG A 50 2.45 3.31 5.30
C ARG A 50 1.90 3.59 6.71
N ASP A 51 2.39 4.63 7.37
CA ASP A 51 2.07 4.96 8.75
C ASP A 51 0.97 6.02 8.84
N SER A 52 0.67 6.69 7.72
CA SER A 52 -0.40 7.70 7.64
C SER A 52 -1.79 7.07 7.70
N GLU A 53 -2.55 7.41 8.75
CA GLU A 53 -3.92 6.93 8.91
C GLU A 53 -4.84 7.50 7.83
N GLU A 54 -4.66 8.76 7.45
CA GLU A 54 -5.43 9.41 6.39
C GLU A 54 -5.26 8.69 5.04
N VAL A 55 -4.04 8.27 4.70
CA VAL A 55 -3.77 7.48 3.48
C VAL A 55 -4.42 6.09 3.57
N LYS A 56 -4.37 5.43 4.73
CA LYS A 56 -5.03 4.13 4.94
C LYS A 56 -6.54 4.24 4.81
N ASP A 57 -7.14 5.30 5.36
CA ASP A 57 -8.57 5.56 5.27
C ASP A 57 -9.02 5.77 3.82
N CYS A 58 -8.27 6.53 3.02
CA CYS A 58 -8.53 6.63 1.58
C CYS A 58 -8.45 5.26 0.89
N LEU A 59 -7.48 4.42 1.24
CA LEU A 59 -7.28 3.07 0.66
C LEU A 59 -8.30 2.03 1.16
N ASN A 60 -9.03 2.29 2.25
CA ASN A 60 -10.15 1.44 2.66
C ASN A 60 -11.29 1.47 1.63
N ASN A 61 -11.37 2.53 0.81
CA ASN A 61 -12.32 2.60 -0.29
C ASN A 61 -11.90 1.65 -1.44
N PRO A 62 -12.71 0.64 -1.80
CA PRO A 62 -12.38 -0.29 -2.88
C PRO A 62 -12.17 0.40 -4.24
N HIS A 63 -12.94 1.46 -4.53
CA HIS A 63 -12.84 2.18 -5.80
C HIS A 63 -11.50 2.89 -5.95
N VAL A 64 -10.97 3.47 -4.87
CA VAL A 64 -9.64 4.09 -4.88
C VAL A 64 -8.57 3.07 -5.23
N ARG A 65 -8.64 1.87 -4.64
CA ARG A 65 -7.68 0.79 -4.93
C ARG A 65 -7.78 0.32 -6.38
N ASP A 66 -9.00 0.25 -6.94
CA ASP A 66 -9.20 -0.15 -8.33
C ASP A 66 -8.66 0.90 -9.30
N ILE A 67 -8.84 2.19 -9.00
CA ILE A 67 -8.21 3.29 -9.74
C ILE A 67 -6.68 3.16 -9.72
N VAL A 68 -6.08 2.98 -8.54
CA VAL A 68 -4.62 2.83 -8.40
C VAL A 68 -4.10 1.63 -9.20
N LYS A 69 -4.79 0.48 -9.13
CA LYS A 69 -4.42 -0.70 -9.92
C LYS A 69 -4.54 -0.46 -11.42
N ALA A 70 -5.57 0.26 -11.85
CA ALA A 70 -5.78 0.60 -13.25
C ALA A 70 -4.63 1.47 -13.76
N ILE A 71 -4.23 2.51 -13.02
CA ILE A 71 -3.08 3.36 -13.36
C ILE A 71 -1.80 2.54 -13.50
N LEU A 72 -1.51 1.65 -12.54
CA LEU A 72 -0.29 0.83 -12.55
C LEU A 72 -0.24 -0.18 -13.71
N SER A 73 -1.40 -0.54 -14.26
CA SER A 73 -1.51 -1.52 -15.35
C SER A 73 -1.78 -0.88 -16.71
N ASP A 74 -1.96 0.45 -16.77
CA ASP A 74 -2.25 1.17 -18.01
C ASP A 74 -1.01 1.27 -18.90
N ARG A 75 -1.23 1.35 -20.22
CA ARG A 75 -0.16 1.56 -21.20
C ARG A 75 0.35 3.00 -21.20
N ASP A 76 -0.48 3.93 -20.73
CA ASP A 76 -0.17 5.35 -20.57
C ASP A 76 -0.54 5.80 -19.14
N PRO A 77 0.32 5.54 -18.15
CA PRO A 77 0.07 5.90 -16.76
C PRO A 77 -0.14 7.40 -16.56
N THR A 78 0.55 8.25 -17.35
CA THR A 78 0.40 9.71 -17.28
C THR A 78 -1.02 10.13 -17.62
N LYS A 79 -1.58 9.61 -18.72
CA LYS A 79 -2.97 9.86 -19.08
C LYS A 79 -3.95 9.25 -18.07
N ALA A 80 -3.67 8.05 -17.57
CA ALA A 80 -4.52 7.39 -16.58
C ALA A 80 -4.59 8.20 -15.27
N ILE A 81 -3.47 8.74 -14.80
CA ILE A 81 -3.41 9.64 -13.64
C ILE A 81 -4.24 10.91 -13.91
N ALA A 82 -4.09 11.53 -15.09
CA ALA A 82 -4.85 12.74 -15.43
C ALA A 82 -6.37 12.51 -15.44
N LEU A 83 -6.83 11.33 -15.89
CA LEU A 83 -8.24 10.93 -15.78
C LEU A 83 -8.64 10.65 -14.34
N ALA A 84 -7.82 9.95 -13.57
CA ALA A 84 -8.10 9.66 -12.18
C ALA A 84 -8.22 10.94 -11.34
N MET A 85 -7.48 12.00 -11.67
CA MET A 85 -7.60 13.33 -11.04
C MET A 85 -8.97 13.99 -11.22
N THR A 86 -9.86 13.48 -12.07
CA THR A 86 -11.26 13.93 -12.13
C THR A 86 -12.16 13.27 -11.09
N GLU A 87 -11.70 12.17 -10.48
CA GLU A 87 -12.45 11.43 -9.46
C GLU A 87 -12.12 11.97 -8.05
N PRO A 88 -13.13 12.46 -7.29
CA PRO A 88 -12.89 13.13 -6.01
C PRO A 88 -12.18 12.22 -5.00
N ILE A 89 -12.53 10.93 -4.98
CA ILE A 89 -11.93 9.93 -4.09
C ILE A 89 -10.44 9.70 -4.35
N PHE A 90 -9.97 9.90 -5.58
CA PHE A 90 -8.56 9.77 -5.93
C PHE A 90 -7.80 11.07 -5.67
N VAL A 91 -8.46 12.22 -5.84
CA VAL A 91 -7.91 13.53 -5.44
C VAL A 91 -7.67 13.58 -3.92
N GLU A 92 -8.61 13.04 -3.11
CA GLU A 92 -8.43 12.91 -1.66
C GLU A 92 -7.18 12.09 -1.30
N LEU A 93 -6.99 10.94 -1.96
CA LEU A 93 -5.79 10.12 -1.78
C LEU A 93 -4.52 10.89 -2.16
N ALA A 94 -4.52 11.58 -3.31
CA ALA A 94 -3.35 12.33 -3.77
C ALA A 94 -2.97 13.44 -2.78
N ASN A 95 -3.95 14.19 -2.28
CA ASN A 95 -3.73 15.21 -1.26
C ASN A 95 -3.18 14.62 0.04
N ALA A 96 -3.71 13.49 0.50
CA ALA A 96 -3.23 12.80 1.70
C ALA A 96 -1.77 12.34 1.54
N CYS A 97 -1.41 11.83 0.36
CA CYS A 97 -0.03 11.44 0.04
C CYS A 97 0.91 12.67 -0.01
N LEU A 98 0.50 13.75 -0.69
CA LEU A 98 1.28 14.99 -0.80
C LEU A 98 1.57 15.59 0.57
N LYS A 99 0.55 15.67 1.43
CA LYS A 99 0.70 16.13 2.81
C LYS A 99 1.79 15.38 3.58
N VAL A 100 1.89 14.06 3.42
CA VAL A 100 2.92 13.25 4.10
C VAL A 100 4.32 13.53 3.54
N VAL A 101 4.46 13.62 2.22
CA VAL A 101 5.79 13.79 1.59
C VAL A 101 6.33 15.22 1.72
N GLU A 102 5.46 16.23 1.65
CA GLU A 102 5.82 17.65 1.76
C GLU A 102 6.08 18.07 3.21
N SER A 103 5.36 17.51 4.20
CA SER A 103 5.58 17.84 5.62
C SER A 103 7.01 17.54 6.11
N GLN A 104 7.77 16.71 5.38
CA GLN A 104 9.18 16.45 5.69
C GLN A 104 10.13 17.48 5.07
N ASP A 105 9.74 18.14 3.96
CA ASP A 105 10.57 19.17 3.33
C ASP A 105 10.68 20.40 4.23
N ASP A 106 9.59 20.82 4.86
CA ASP A 106 9.56 21.96 5.78
C ASP A 106 10.39 21.72 7.06
N ALA A 107 10.49 20.46 7.52
CA ALA A 107 11.23 20.11 8.73
C ALA A 107 12.76 20.13 8.53
N THR A 108 13.25 20.11 7.28
CA THR A 108 14.68 20.03 6.97
C THR A 108 15.35 21.38 6.66
N ASN A 109 14.58 22.48 6.61
CA ASN A 109 15.11 23.83 6.36
C ASN A 109 15.27 24.68 7.64
N VAL A 110 15.29 24.06 8.83
CA VAL A 110 15.57 24.74 10.10
C VAL A 110 16.64 23.96 10.87
N THR A 111 17.91 24.08 10.48
CA THR A 111 19.08 23.93 11.36
C THR A 111 20.28 24.63 10.74
#